data_AF-A0A4Q6GCE6-F1
#
_entry.id   AF-A0A4Q6GCE6-F1
#
_cell.length_a   1.000
_cell.length_b   1.000
_cell.length_c   1.000
_cell.angle_alpha   90.00
_cell.angle_beta   90.00
_cell.angle_gamma   90.00
#
_symmetry.space_group_name_H-M   'P 1'
#
loop_
_entity.id
_entity.type
_entity.pdbx_description
1 polymer ?
#
loop_
_entity_poly.entity_id
_entity_poly.type
_entity_poly.pdbx_seq_one_letter_code
_entity_poly.pdbx_strand_id
1 'polypeptide(L)'
;ARPEPAGGQPVLLAAAATEEDDPVGVQLLLRHKAKVDSRDAGGRSALHEAAFAGHVEIIAVLLAAGADVQARDADARTPWLEAARGGQLAALEHLAEAGARVDDQDGESRNALMLACTGENVAPSLVRRLLALGVEPGQADIHGRRAVDLAAEAGRWAIVSALDAGYALPAAVAEQDDEMPPPDRAPLGLVRDGLQAGRHEGLPALARLCSAQELGSLLHDPDIASAAARVAWLLAHGADGEVRDNHGDTPVFAALARGIDGLPALQVMLQRGLSPAGAGGLARFLAACTQGAAAPPAAEAFALQLLERGADPFAASRGNDPALSLAVRLGWSRLLQRLLELGVDREARDAHGMSALHLATALGREGLLKQLIAQGASPHARAADGQTPLGVALASGRRDLADWLDWRGWSLPRRALRAADLPAAAMAGDADAVRRLLDLGFAVDSPDAQGCTALLRAAGGGHRATVDLLLGHGADPQHAANTGATPLSAAVSMRQADIVSDLLAAGAQIEHRLPGGVTVLMLASALGLPDIAARLLTAGANVHASDGQGLSPLHCAALFGFIARDKPRLVALFDTLLLA
;
A
#
# COMPACT_ATOMS: atom_id res chain seq x y z
N ALA A 1 34.11 -22.87 57.19
CA ALA A 1 33.41 -23.46 56.05
C ALA A 1 34.35 -23.49 54.84
N ARG A 2 34.32 -24.56 54.03
CA ARG A 2 35.07 -24.68 52.77
C ARG A 2 34.64 -23.59 51.77
N PRO A 3 35.48 -23.24 50.77
CA PRO A 3 35.15 -22.22 49.78
C PRO A 3 33.86 -22.62 49.07
N GLU A 4 32.99 -21.65 48.89
CA GLU A 4 31.72 -21.77 48.19
C GLU A 4 31.93 -22.47 46.82
N PRO A 5 30.96 -23.29 46.35
CA PRO A 5 31.04 -23.87 45.02
C PRO A 5 31.18 -22.76 43.98
N ALA A 6 31.85 -23.02 42.85
CA ALA A 6 31.99 -22.04 41.78
C ALA A 6 30.61 -21.58 41.30
N GLY A 7 30.26 -20.31 41.57
CA GLY A 7 28.93 -19.74 41.30
C GLY A 7 27.91 -19.83 42.46
N GLY A 8 28.31 -20.26 43.66
CA GLY A 8 27.45 -20.30 44.85
C GLY A 8 27.30 -18.94 45.52
N GLN A 9 26.07 -18.59 45.93
CA GLN A 9 25.80 -17.40 46.73
C GLN A 9 26.30 -17.61 48.17
N PRO A 10 26.99 -16.63 48.78
CA PRO A 10 27.37 -16.72 50.18
C PRO A 10 26.15 -16.89 51.08
N VAL A 11 26.21 -17.83 52.02
CA VAL A 11 25.09 -18.14 52.94
C VAL A 11 24.69 -16.92 53.78
N LEU A 12 25.65 -16.04 54.09
CA LEU A 12 25.41 -14.79 54.80
C LEU A 12 24.57 -13.80 53.98
N LEU A 13 24.71 -13.82 52.65
CA LEU A 13 23.94 -12.97 51.73
C LEU A 13 22.47 -13.38 51.73
N ALA A 14 22.21 -14.69 51.60
CA ALA A 14 20.86 -15.23 51.62
C ALA A 14 20.16 -15.02 52.98
N ALA A 15 20.91 -15.10 54.08
CA ALA A 15 20.39 -14.82 55.42
C ALA A 15 20.06 -13.34 55.67
N ALA A 16 20.71 -12.42 54.94
CA ALA A 16 20.44 -10.98 55.02
C ALA A 16 19.35 -10.51 54.05
N ALA A 17 18.93 -11.36 53.11
CA ALA A 17 17.90 -11.11 52.11
C ALA A 17 16.53 -11.73 52.49
N THR A 18 16.32 -12.08 53.75
CA THR A 18 15.06 -12.66 54.25
C THR A 18 13.91 -11.64 54.19
N GLU A 19 12.67 -12.10 54.27
CA GLU A 19 11.50 -11.18 54.35
C GLU A 19 11.41 -10.48 55.71
N GLU A 20 11.97 -11.08 56.76
CA GLU A 20 11.96 -10.56 58.13
C GLU A 20 13.34 -10.01 58.53
N ASP A 21 13.35 -8.91 59.31
CA ASP A 21 14.53 -8.33 59.95
C ASP A 21 14.91 -9.17 61.19
N ASP A 22 15.29 -10.43 60.98
CA ASP A 22 15.75 -11.33 62.05
C ASP A 22 17.29 -11.44 62.09
N PRO A 23 17.97 -10.77 63.04
CA PRO A 23 19.41 -10.85 63.15
C PRO A 23 19.92 -12.20 63.67
N VAL A 24 19.08 -13.07 64.24
CA VAL A 24 19.52 -14.31 64.91
C VAL A 24 20.24 -15.25 63.94
N GLY A 25 19.71 -15.42 62.73
CA GLY A 25 20.34 -16.23 61.68
C GLY A 25 21.71 -15.68 61.26
N VAL A 26 21.80 -14.36 61.08
CA VAL A 26 23.04 -13.66 60.69
C VAL A 26 24.08 -13.74 61.82
N GLN A 27 23.69 -13.53 63.07
CA GLN A 27 24.56 -13.66 64.24
C GLN A 27 25.10 -15.10 64.40
N LEU A 28 24.28 -16.12 64.17
CA LEU A 28 24.70 -17.52 64.22
C LEU A 28 25.78 -17.80 63.17
N LEU A 29 25.58 -17.33 61.94
CA LEU A 29 26.54 -17.51 60.84
C LEU A 29 27.87 -16.79 61.11
N LEU A 30 27.83 -15.57 61.65
CA LEU A 30 29.02 -14.82 62.06
C LEU A 30 29.77 -15.53 63.21
N ARG A 31 29.06 -16.09 64.20
CA ARG A 31 29.65 -16.94 65.26
C ARG A 31 30.34 -18.18 64.69
N HIS A 32 29.84 -18.74 63.59
CA HIS A 32 30.45 -19.85 62.86
C HIS A 32 31.54 -19.42 61.85
N LYS A 33 32.08 -18.20 61.99
CA LYS A 33 33.17 -17.64 61.17
C LYS A 33 32.80 -17.49 59.68
N ALA A 34 31.54 -17.16 59.38
CA ALA A 34 31.21 -16.62 58.06
C ALA A 34 32.00 -15.33 57.81
N LYS A 35 32.46 -15.13 56.57
CA LYS A 35 33.17 -13.90 56.19
C LYS A 35 32.14 -12.79 55.99
N VAL A 36 32.25 -11.71 56.76
CA VAL A 36 31.27 -10.61 56.74
C VAL A 36 31.20 -9.91 55.37
N ASP A 37 32.35 -9.72 54.71
CA ASP A 37 32.44 -9.11 53.37
C ASP A 37 32.45 -10.15 52.24
N SER A 38 31.85 -11.32 52.45
CA SER A 38 31.63 -12.26 51.34
C SER A 38 30.75 -11.61 50.28
N ARG A 39 31.13 -11.76 49.02
CA ARG A 39 30.44 -11.16 47.87
C ARG A 39 29.97 -12.23 46.90
N ASP A 40 28.80 -12.01 46.30
CA ASP A 40 28.31 -12.86 45.21
C ASP A 40 28.97 -12.52 43.86
N ALA A 41 28.47 -13.15 42.79
CA ALA A 41 28.92 -12.92 41.42
C ALA A 41 28.66 -11.47 40.93
N GLY A 42 27.71 -10.76 41.53
CA GLY A 42 27.42 -9.34 41.28
C GLY A 42 28.20 -8.39 42.20
N GLY A 43 29.12 -8.90 43.02
CA GLY A 43 29.90 -8.11 43.97
C GLY A 43 29.10 -7.62 45.18
N ARG A 44 27.85 -8.06 45.37
CA ARG A 44 26.96 -7.62 46.46
C ARG A 44 27.35 -8.31 47.77
N SER A 45 27.38 -7.54 48.86
CA SER A 45 27.65 -8.04 50.23
C SER A 45 26.37 -8.17 51.05
N ALA A 46 26.41 -8.86 52.19
CA ALA A 46 25.21 -9.08 53.02
C ALA A 46 24.61 -7.74 53.48
N LEU A 47 25.47 -6.73 53.62
CA LEU A 47 25.08 -5.37 53.94
C LEU A 47 24.29 -4.69 52.81
N HIS A 48 24.56 -5.00 51.53
CA HIS A 48 23.78 -4.47 50.40
C HIS A 48 22.35 -5.03 50.39
N GLU A 49 22.19 -6.33 50.67
CA GLU A 49 20.85 -6.95 50.72
C GLU A 49 20.04 -6.44 51.92
N ALA A 50 20.66 -6.39 53.10
CA ALA A 50 20.02 -5.86 54.30
C ALA A 50 19.63 -4.39 54.12
N ALA A 51 20.48 -3.59 53.48
CA ALA A 51 20.20 -2.20 53.16
C ALA A 51 19.04 -2.03 52.17
N PHE A 52 19.00 -2.80 51.09
CA PHE A 52 17.91 -2.77 50.12
C PHE A 52 16.57 -3.21 50.74
N ALA A 53 16.59 -4.25 51.58
CA ALA A 53 15.40 -4.77 52.25
C ALA A 53 14.93 -3.90 53.43
N GLY A 54 15.81 -3.08 54.00
CA GLY A 54 15.48 -2.18 55.12
C GLY A 54 15.69 -2.78 56.51
N HIS A 55 16.48 -3.86 56.59
CA HIS A 55 16.68 -4.64 57.81
C HIS A 55 17.69 -3.98 58.75
N VAL A 56 17.17 -3.10 59.61
CA VAL A 56 17.95 -2.27 60.52
C VAL A 56 18.74 -3.12 61.52
N GLU A 57 18.12 -4.15 62.09
CA GLU A 57 18.77 -4.99 63.09
C GLU A 57 19.89 -5.83 62.47
N ILE A 58 19.66 -6.36 61.26
CA ILE A 58 20.69 -7.07 60.49
C ILE A 58 21.84 -6.13 60.10
N ILE A 59 21.55 -4.90 59.63
CA ILE A 59 22.56 -3.89 59.32
C ILE A 59 23.44 -3.60 60.55
N ALA A 60 22.83 -3.39 61.72
CA ALA A 60 23.55 -3.12 62.96
C ALA A 60 24.50 -4.28 63.34
N VAL A 61 24.04 -5.53 63.21
CA VAL A 61 24.86 -6.72 63.48
C VAL A 61 26.02 -6.85 62.50
N LEU A 62 25.79 -6.62 61.21
CA LEU A 62 26.82 -6.70 60.18
C LEU A 62 27.90 -5.62 60.37
N LEU A 63 27.50 -4.39 60.67
CA LEU A 63 28.42 -3.28 60.98
C LEU A 63 29.22 -3.54 62.26
N ALA A 64 28.58 -4.06 63.32
CA ALA A 64 29.26 -4.45 64.55
C ALA A 64 30.28 -5.59 64.32
N ALA A 65 30.04 -6.45 63.33
CA ALA A 65 30.96 -7.50 62.90
C ALA A 65 32.07 -7.01 61.94
N GLY A 66 32.10 -5.71 61.62
CA GLY A 66 33.14 -5.07 60.80
C GLY A 66 32.87 -5.10 59.30
N ALA A 67 31.61 -5.21 58.87
CA ALA A 67 31.24 -5.07 57.46
C ALA A 67 31.71 -3.72 56.88
N ASP A 68 32.23 -3.74 55.66
CA ASP A 68 32.60 -2.51 54.96
C ASP A 68 31.35 -1.73 54.50
N VAL A 69 31.07 -0.62 55.19
CA VAL A 69 29.95 0.29 54.88
C VAL A 69 30.08 0.98 53.52
N GLN A 70 31.29 1.03 52.95
CA GLN A 70 31.59 1.65 51.65
C GLN A 70 31.82 0.60 50.55
N ALA A 71 31.48 -0.66 50.81
CA ALA A 71 31.60 -1.72 49.84
C ALA A 71 30.84 -1.35 48.56
N ARG A 72 31.47 -1.48 47.38
CA ARG A 72 30.83 -1.22 46.08
C ARG A 72 30.51 -2.51 45.34
N ASP A 73 29.28 -2.71 44.92
CA ASP A 73 28.89 -3.84 44.05
C ASP A 73 29.36 -3.66 42.59
N ALA A 74 28.92 -4.53 41.68
CA ALA A 74 29.28 -4.47 40.25
C ALA A 74 28.77 -3.20 39.54
N ASP A 75 27.68 -2.60 40.02
CA ASP A 75 27.15 -1.31 39.54
C ASP A 75 27.82 -0.12 40.25
N ALA A 76 28.85 -0.39 41.04
CA ALA A 76 29.53 0.55 41.93
C ALA A 76 28.63 1.20 42.99
N ARG A 77 27.49 0.59 43.31
CA ARG A 77 26.56 1.03 44.36
C ARG A 77 27.06 0.62 45.72
N THR A 78 26.86 1.49 46.70
CA THR A 78 27.13 1.22 48.12
C THR A 78 25.87 0.75 48.85
N PRO A 79 25.98 0.14 50.04
CA PRO A 79 24.81 -0.16 50.86
C PRO A 79 23.90 1.05 51.09
N TRP A 80 24.49 2.25 51.21
CA TRP A 80 23.73 3.52 51.28
C TRP A 80 22.85 3.75 50.03
N LEU A 81 23.43 3.59 48.84
CA LEU A 81 22.73 3.74 47.57
C LEU A 81 21.66 2.67 47.37
N GLU A 82 21.90 1.45 47.84
CA GLU A 82 20.92 0.36 47.84
C GLU A 82 19.76 0.61 48.80
N ALA A 83 20.00 1.16 50.00
CA ALA A 83 18.92 1.56 50.91
C ALA A 83 18.04 2.69 50.32
N ALA A 84 18.65 3.63 49.60
CA ALA A 84 17.91 4.65 48.87
C ALA A 84 17.06 4.06 47.74
N ARG A 85 17.61 3.12 46.96
CA ARG A 85 16.90 2.38 45.90
C ARG A 85 15.74 1.55 46.43
N GLY A 86 15.91 0.93 47.60
CA GLY A 86 14.87 0.16 48.30
C GLY A 86 13.79 1.00 48.97
N GLY A 87 13.98 2.32 49.07
CA GLY A 87 13.03 3.22 49.72
C GLY A 87 13.09 3.22 51.26
N GLN A 88 14.17 2.69 51.84
CA GLN A 88 14.22 2.31 53.25
C GLN A 88 14.81 3.41 54.14
N LEU A 89 13.94 4.28 54.66
CA LEU A 89 14.32 5.44 55.46
C LEU A 89 15.14 5.08 56.70
N ALA A 90 14.69 4.09 57.48
CA ALA A 90 15.35 3.72 58.73
C ALA A 90 16.74 3.10 58.49
N ALA A 91 16.89 2.28 57.44
CA ALA A 91 18.19 1.72 57.04
C ALA A 91 19.17 2.81 56.60
N LEU A 92 18.71 3.83 55.88
CA LEU A 92 19.55 4.99 55.55
C LEU A 92 20.03 5.68 56.83
N GLU A 93 19.14 6.04 57.76
CA GLU A 93 19.57 6.74 58.99
C GLU A 93 20.66 5.97 59.75
N HIS A 94 20.49 4.65 59.90
CA HIS A 94 21.49 3.81 60.55
C HIS A 94 22.82 3.71 59.77
N LEU A 95 22.78 3.66 58.44
CA LEU A 95 23.99 3.66 57.62
C LEU A 95 24.72 5.02 57.68
N ALA A 96 23.99 6.14 57.77
CA ALA A 96 24.59 7.48 57.91
C ALA A 96 25.29 7.62 59.26
N GLU A 97 24.65 7.17 60.34
CA GLU A 97 25.24 7.14 61.68
C GLU A 97 26.49 6.26 61.74
N ALA A 98 26.53 5.18 60.95
CA ALA A 98 27.67 4.29 60.81
C ALA A 98 28.80 4.82 59.91
N GLY A 99 28.68 6.05 59.37
CA GLY A 99 29.72 6.70 58.56
C GLY A 99 29.66 6.39 57.06
N ALA A 100 28.49 5.99 56.54
CA ALA A 100 28.28 5.91 55.09
C ALA A 100 28.45 7.29 54.42
N ARG A 101 28.95 7.31 53.18
CA ARG A 101 29.16 8.55 52.43
C ARG A 101 27.86 8.91 51.72
N VAL A 102 27.28 10.03 52.11
CA VAL A 102 25.98 10.51 51.60
C VAL A 102 26.07 10.95 50.13
N ASP A 103 27.24 11.43 49.70
CA ASP A 103 27.50 11.94 48.34
C ASP A 103 28.02 10.87 47.36
N ASP A 104 28.04 9.59 47.77
CA ASP A 104 28.50 8.53 46.89
C ASP A 104 27.59 8.38 45.66
N GLN A 105 28.22 7.98 44.55
CA GLN A 105 27.56 7.78 43.27
C GLN A 105 27.84 6.38 42.74
N ASP A 106 26.87 5.84 42.02
CA ASP A 106 27.03 4.58 41.31
C ASP A 106 27.82 4.76 39.98
N GLY A 107 27.96 3.68 39.22
CA GLY A 107 28.71 3.68 37.96
C GLY A 107 28.11 4.55 36.85
N GLU A 108 26.85 5.00 36.99
CA GLU A 108 26.16 5.92 36.08
C GLU A 108 26.12 7.36 36.62
N SER A 109 26.93 7.66 37.65
CA SER A 109 26.93 8.96 38.34
C SER A 109 25.59 9.30 39.00
N ARG A 110 24.77 8.29 39.32
CA ARG A 110 23.50 8.48 40.04
C ARG A 110 23.75 8.57 41.54
N ASN A 111 23.16 9.58 42.17
CA ASN A 111 23.18 9.74 43.62
C ASN A 111 21.98 9.04 44.29
N ALA A 112 21.94 9.08 45.63
CA ALA A 112 20.87 8.46 46.41
C ALA A 112 19.46 8.99 46.05
N LEU A 113 19.31 10.27 45.71
CA LEU A 113 18.02 10.85 45.29
C LEU A 113 17.55 10.27 43.96
N MET A 114 18.43 10.12 42.97
CA MET A 114 18.10 9.52 41.68
C MET A 114 17.71 8.05 41.82
N LEU A 115 18.48 7.29 42.59
CA LEU A 115 18.19 5.87 42.82
C LEU A 115 16.89 5.67 43.59
N ALA A 116 16.61 6.54 44.57
CA ALA A 116 15.31 6.59 45.21
C ALA A 116 14.22 6.82 44.15
N CYS A 117 14.32 7.85 43.31
CA CYS A 117 13.31 8.14 42.28
C CYS A 117 13.03 6.97 41.32
N THR A 118 14.02 6.10 41.06
CA THR A 118 13.87 4.89 40.24
C THR A 118 13.32 3.65 40.96
N GLY A 119 13.37 3.60 42.30
CA GLY A 119 12.93 2.45 43.09
C GLY A 119 11.40 2.32 43.16
N GLU A 120 10.83 1.14 43.43
CA GLU A 120 9.37 0.93 43.34
C GLU A 120 8.55 1.64 44.44
N ASN A 121 9.09 1.76 45.66
CA ASN A 121 8.38 2.25 46.85
C ASN A 121 9.03 3.51 47.43
N VAL A 122 8.69 4.70 46.90
CA VAL A 122 9.32 5.95 47.34
C VAL A 122 8.30 6.85 48.01
N ALA A 123 8.49 7.09 49.30
CA ALA A 123 7.70 8.06 50.03
C ALA A 123 8.27 9.48 49.87
N PRO A 124 7.44 10.53 49.77
CA PRO A 124 7.91 11.92 49.78
C PRO A 124 8.74 12.28 51.04
N SER A 125 8.50 11.60 52.16
CA SER A 125 9.27 11.74 53.40
C SER A 125 10.73 11.31 53.23
N LEU A 126 10.99 10.25 52.47
CA LEU A 126 12.34 9.77 52.16
C LEU A 126 13.13 10.83 51.38
N VAL A 127 12.50 11.40 50.36
CA VAL A 127 13.10 12.45 49.51
C VAL A 127 13.42 13.70 50.33
N ARG A 128 12.48 14.17 51.16
CA ARG A 128 12.71 15.28 52.09
C ARG A 128 13.85 15.01 53.06
N ARG A 129 13.98 13.77 53.54
CA ARG A 129 15.07 13.39 54.44
C ARG A 129 16.42 13.33 53.73
N LEU A 130 16.50 12.77 52.53
CA LEU A 130 17.72 12.76 51.72
C LEU A 130 18.21 14.18 51.40
N LEU A 131 17.29 15.12 51.11
CA LEU A 131 17.62 16.54 50.97
C LEU A 131 18.15 17.14 52.29
N ALA A 132 17.53 16.81 53.43
CA ALA A 132 17.99 17.26 54.75
C ALA A 132 19.36 16.70 55.15
N LEU A 133 19.73 15.52 54.62
CA LEU A 133 21.04 14.90 54.80
C LEU A 133 22.13 15.48 53.89
N GLY A 134 21.78 16.42 53.01
CA GLY A 134 22.73 17.17 52.17
C GLY A 134 22.95 16.59 50.78
N VAL A 135 22.15 15.62 50.32
CA VAL A 135 22.29 15.08 48.95
C VAL A 135 21.89 16.15 47.93
N GLU A 136 22.79 16.47 47.01
CA GLU A 136 22.60 17.49 45.98
C GLU A 136 21.49 17.11 44.96
N PRO A 137 20.36 17.85 44.87
CA PRO A 137 19.28 17.57 43.91
C PRO A 137 19.56 18.07 42.49
N GLY A 138 20.56 18.97 42.34
CA GLY A 138 20.94 19.55 41.06
C GLY A 138 21.88 18.68 40.22
N GLN A 139 22.43 17.62 40.81
CA GLN A 139 23.35 16.72 40.14
C GLN A 139 22.67 16.02 38.96
N ALA A 140 23.44 15.79 37.89
CA ALA A 140 23.00 15.05 36.72
C ALA A 140 23.74 13.69 36.62
N ASP A 141 23.04 12.68 36.10
CA ASP A 141 23.63 11.38 35.74
C ASP A 141 24.52 11.51 34.48
N ILE A 142 25.13 10.41 34.03
CA ILE A 142 25.93 10.38 32.78
C ILE A 142 25.13 10.78 31.52
N HIS A 143 23.79 10.77 31.59
CA HIS A 143 22.89 11.15 30.51
C HIS A 143 22.39 12.60 30.64
N GLY A 144 22.84 13.34 31.66
CA GLY A 144 22.44 14.72 31.90
C GLY A 144 21.10 14.88 32.63
N ARG A 145 20.51 13.80 33.15
CA ARG A 145 19.20 13.81 33.83
C ARG A 145 19.35 14.06 35.32
N ARG A 146 18.45 14.87 35.88
CA ARG A 146 18.38 15.13 37.33
C ARG A 146 17.39 14.20 38.01
N ALA A 147 17.43 14.15 39.35
CA ALA A 147 16.47 13.37 40.14
C ALA A 147 15.00 13.76 39.83
N VAL A 148 14.74 15.06 39.60
CA VAL A 148 13.40 15.56 39.25
C VAL A 148 12.93 15.07 37.87
N ASP A 149 13.85 14.94 36.91
CA ASP A 149 13.54 14.47 35.55
C ASP A 149 13.17 12.99 35.58
N LEU A 150 13.91 12.18 36.34
CA LEU A 150 13.62 10.76 36.54
C LEU A 150 12.28 10.54 37.26
N ALA A 151 11.97 11.36 38.27
CA ALA A 151 10.68 11.30 38.96
C ALA A 151 9.52 11.70 38.03
N ALA A 152 9.73 12.70 37.16
CA ALA A 152 8.74 13.13 36.19
C ALA A 152 8.52 12.09 35.07
N GLU A 153 9.58 11.46 34.56
CA GLU A 153 9.51 10.32 33.61
C GLU A 153 8.71 9.15 34.19
N ALA A 154 8.92 8.83 35.47
CA ALA A 154 8.16 7.80 36.18
C ALA A 154 6.71 8.20 36.52
N GLY A 155 6.32 9.46 36.29
CA GLY A 155 4.98 9.97 36.59
C GLY A 155 4.70 10.17 38.08
N ARG A 156 5.75 10.35 38.90
CA ARG A 156 5.66 10.47 40.36
C ARG A 156 5.59 11.92 40.81
N TRP A 157 4.46 12.55 40.57
CA TRP A 157 4.29 13.99 40.75
C TRP A 157 4.44 14.45 42.21
N ALA A 158 4.11 13.58 43.18
CA ALA A 158 4.31 13.87 44.60
C ALA A 158 5.79 14.02 44.96
N ILE A 159 6.65 13.24 44.30
CA ILE A 159 8.11 13.31 44.46
C ILE A 159 8.67 14.53 43.72
N VAL A 160 8.19 14.81 42.52
CA VAL A 160 8.57 16.01 41.75
C VAL A 160 8.33 17.28 42.57
N SER A 161 7.13 17.41 43.18
CA SER A 161 6.80 18.54 44.05
C SER A 161 7.68 18.62 45.30
N ALA A 162 8.11 17.48 45.85
CA ALA A 162 9.02 17.43 46.99
C ALA A 162 10.47 17.77 46.64
N LEU A 163 10.91 17.50 45.40
CA LEU A 163 12.27 17.78 44.91
C LEU A 163 12.43 19.23 44.44
N ASP A 164 11.43 19.75 43.74
CA ASP A 164 11.45 21.10 43.17
C ASP A 164 10.05 21.70 43.17
N ALA A 165 9.77 22.57 44.14
CA ALA A 165 8.50 23.27 44.26
C ALA A 165 8.24 24.26 43.11
N GLY A 166 9.27 24.64 42.36
CA GLY A 166 9.17 25.50 41.18
C GLY A 166 8.93 24.73 39.86
N TYR A 167 8.92 23.39 39.90
CA TYR A 167 8.66 22.58 38.72
C TYR A 167 7.21 22.78 38.26
N ALA A 168 7.03 23.18 37.00
CA ALA A 168 5.71 23.41 36.43
C ALA A 168 4.95 22.08 36.32
N LEU A 169 4.05 21.83 37.28
CA LEU A 169 3.20 20.65 37.29
C LEU A 169 2.17 20.72 36.16
N PRO A 170 1.84 19.58 35.51
CA PRO A 170 0.75 19.53 34.56
C PRO A 170 -0.57 19.96 35.19
N ALA A 171 -1.37 20.76 34.49
CA ALA A 171 -2.67 21.25 34.99
C ALA A 171 -3.60 20.11 35.48
N ALA A 172 -3.58 18.96 34.79
CA ALA A 172 -4.36 17.79 35.16
C ALA A 172 -3.98 17.16 36.51
N VAL A 173 -2.81 17.50 37.04
CA VAL A 173 -2.29 17.06 38.34
C VAL A 173 -2.37 18.20 39.37
N ALA A 174 -2.26 19.46 38.92
CA ALA A 174 -2.30 20.65 39.76
C ALA A 174 -3.72 21.08 40.18
N GLU A 175 -4.78 20.61 39.51
CA GLU A 175 -6.19 20.97 39.80
C GLU A 175 -6.77 20.31 41.09
N GLN A 176 -5.95 19.67 41.93
CA GLN A 176 -6.37 19.02 43.18
C GLN A 176 -5.95 19.84 44.40
N ASP A 177 -6.76 19.83 45.47
CA ASP A 177 -6.58 20.64 46.69
C ASP A 177 -5.11 20.73 47.15
N ASP A 178 -4.62 21.96 47.40
CA ASP A 178 -3.23 22.29 47.77
C ASP A 178 -2.69 21.51 49.00
N GLU A 179 -3.57 20.88 49.79
CA GLU A 179 -3.20 20.10 50.98
C GLU A 179 -2.93 18.61 50.72
N MET A 180 -3.32 18.06 49.55
CA MET A 180 -3.13 16.65 49.21
C MET A 180 -1.96 16.45 48.22
N PRO A 181 -1.11 15.42 48.42
CA PRO A 181 -0.04 15.12 47.48
C PRO A 181 -0.64 14.72 46.12
N PRO A 182 -0.08 15.22 45.00
CA PRO A 182 -0.60 14.92 43.68
C PRO A 182 -0.51 13.42 43.35
N PRO A 183 -1.51 12.84 42.67
CA PRO A 183 -1.55 11.41 42.40
C PRO A 183 -0.53 11.03 41.33
N ASP A 184 0.12 9.88 41.53
CA ASP A 184 1.05 9.33 40.55
C ASP A 184 0.30 8.92 39.27
N ARG A 185 0.72 9.49 38.14
CA ARG A 185 0.13 9.24 36.82
C ARG A 185 1.21 9.27 35.77
N ALA A 186 1.28 8.22 34.96
CA ALA A 186 2.24 8.13 33.86
C ALA A 186 2.08 9.32 32.88
N PRO A 187 3.18 9.96 32.45
CA PRO A 187 3.13 11.10 31.54
C PRO A 187 2.34 10.82 30.25
N LEU A 188 2.48 9.61 29.69
CA LEU A 188 1.76 9.19 28.49
C LEU A 188 0.23 9.24 28.66
N GLY A 189 -0.27 8.83 29.82
CA GLY A 189 -1.71 8.88 30.14
C GLY A 189 -2.21 10.32 30.22
N LEU A 190 -1.41 11.23 30.82
CA LEU A 190 -1.74 12.65 30.88
C LEU A 190 -1.74 13.31 29.49
N VAL A 191 -0.81 12.91 28.61
CA VAL A 191 -0.80 13.36 27.21
C VAL A 191 -2.07 12.91 26.48
N ARG A 192 -2.43 11.62 26.61
CA ARG A 192 -3.66 11.08 26.01
C ARG A 192 -4.90 11.83 26.49
N ASP A 193 -5.09 11.93 27.80
CA ASP A 193 -6.27 12.54 28.39
C ASP A 193 -6.36 14.05 28.06
N GLY A 194 -5.21 14.76 28.03
CA GLY A 194 -5.15 16.16 27.64
C GLY A 194 -5.48 16.38 26.16
N LEU A 195 -4.98 15.52 25.26
CA LEU A 195 -5.33 15.56 23.83
C LEU A 195 -6.80 15.24 23.59
N GLN A 196 -7.38 14.29 24.32
CA GLN A 196 -8.81 13.98 24.25
C GLN A 196 -9.65 15.19 24.69
N ALA A 197 -9.26 15.83 25.80
CA ALA A 197 -9.93 17.02 26.33
C ALA A 197 -9.67 18.31 25.53
N GLY A 198 -8.75 18.31 24.56
CA GLY A 198 -8.35 19.51 23.80
C GLY A 198 -7.55 20.54 24.61
N ARG A 199 -6.98 20.13 25.75
CA ARG A 199 -6.14 20.98 26.61
C ARG A 199 -4.69 20.86 26.15
N HIS A 200 -4.19 21.89 25.46
CA HIS A 200 -2.82 21.88 24.92
C HIS A 200 -1.76 22.46 25.87
N GLU A 201 -2.18 23.13 26.94
CA GLU A 201 -1.28 23.71 27.93
C GLU A 201 -0.55 22.62 28.70
N GLY A 202 0.77 22.75 28.87
CA GLY A 202 1.63 21.79 29.58
C GLY A 202 1.91 20.47 28.83
N LEU A 203 1.13 20.11 27.81
CA LEU A 203 1.35 18.87 27.03
C LEU A 203 2.72 18.77 26.35
N PRO A 204 3.32 19.84 25.78
CA PRO A 204 4.64 19.74 25.17
C PRO A 204 5.74 19.36 26.16
N ALA A 205 5.61 19.76 27.43
CA ALA A 205 6.54 19.36 28.47
C ALA A 205 6.38 17.87 28.81
N LEU A 206 5.14 17.40 28.95
CA LEU A 206 4.82 15.99 29.17
C LEU A 206 5.27 15.08 28.03
N ALA A 207 5.12 15.52 26.78
CA ALA A 207 5.57 14.73 25.63
C ALA A 207 7.09 14.56 25.59
N ARG A 208 7.88 15.52 26.09
CA ARG A 208 9.34 15.38 26.20
C ARG A 208 9.77 14.32 27.22
N LEU A 209 8.91 13.98 28.17
CA LEU A 209 9.13 12.92 29.15
C LEU A 209 8.77 11.52 28.60
N CYS A 210 8.13 11.45 27.43
CA CYS A 210 7.74 10.20 26.80
C CYS A 210 8.75 9.84 25.69
N SER A 211 9.04 8.56 25.52
CA SER A 211 9.79 8.09 24.36
C SER A 211 8.97 8.27 23.07
N ALA A 212 9.66 8.36 21.94
CA ALA A 212 9.03 8.43 20.62
C ALA A 212 8.09 7.24 20.38
N GLN A 213 8.46 6.05 20.86
CA GLN A 213 7.67 4.82 20.73
C GLN A 213 6.38 4.88 21.57
N GLU A 214 6.45 5.39 22.80
CA GLU A 214 5.28 5.57 23.66
C GLU A 214 4.30 6.58 23.05
N LEU A 215 4.78 7.75 22.61
CA LEU A 215 3.95 8.72 21.91
C LEU A 215 3.37 8.15 20.61
N GLY A 216 4.16 7.36 19.87
CA GLY A 216 3.74 6.66 18.65
C GLY A 216 2.63 5.65 18.93
N SER A 217 2.62 4.98 20.09
CA SER A 217 1.55 4.05 20.48
C SER A 217 0.18 4.73 20.57
N LEU A 218 0.12 6.03 20.92
CA LEU A 218 -1.13 6.80 20.94
C LEU A 218 -1.70 7.04 19.54
N LEU A 219 -0.91 6.90 18.47
CA LEU A 219 -1.42 7.00 17.10
C LEU A 219 -2.34 5.81 16.73
N HIS A 220 -2.28 4.71 17.49
CA HIS A 220 -3.18 3.56 17.35
C HIS A 220 -4.44 3.68 18.20
N ASP A 221 -4.49 4.63 19.15
CA ASP A 221 -5.69 4.87 19.96
C ASP A 221 -6.81 5.42 19.07
N PRO A 222 -7.99 4.78 19.02
CA PRO A 222 -9.08 5.16 18.13
C PRO A 222 -9.60 6.57 18.38
N ASP A 223 -9.60 7.05 19.62
CA ASP A 223 -10.09 8.39 19.98
C ASP A 223 -9.10 9.46 19.55
N ILE A 224 -7.80 9.18 19.66
CA ILE A 224 -6.74 10.06 19.16
C ILE A 224 -6.72 10.06 17.63
N ALA A 225 -6.69 8.88 17.02
CA ALA A 225 -6.61 8.69 15.57
C ALA A 225 -7.84 9.22 14.81
N SER A 226 -8.99 9.36 15.49
CA SER A 226 -10.20 9.95 14.88
C SER A 226 -10.06 11.43 14.52
N ALA A 227 -9.15 12.16 15.18
CA ALA A 227 -9.01 13.60 15.00
C ALA A 227 -7.64 13.98 14.42
N ALA A 228 -7.65 14.53 13.20
CA ALA A 228 -6.45 14.94 12.48
C ALA A 228 -5.55 15.91 13.28
N ALA A 229 -6.15 16.81 14.07
CA ALA A 229 -5.39 17.75 14.91
C ALA A 229 -4.57 17.05 16.00
N ARG A 230 -5.10 15.98 16.62
CA ARG A 230 -4.41 15.21 17.67
C ARG A 230 -3.23 14.42 17.08
N VAL A 231 -3.47 13.77 15.93
CA VAL A 231 -2.42 13.10 15.15
C VAL A 231 -1.32 14.08 14.73
N ALA A 232 -1.69 15.25 14.22
CA ALA A 232 -0.74 16.29 13.82
C ALA A 232 0.11 16.77 14.98
N TRP A 233 -0.50 16.90 16.16
CA TRP A 233 0.18 17.31 17.39
C TRP A 233 1.20 16.26 17.81
N LEU A 234 0.82 14.98 17.89
CA LEU A 234 1.72 13.90 18.28
C LEU A 234 2.95 13.80 17.36
N LEU A 235 2.72 13.81 16.04
CA LEU A 235 3.81 13.78 15.06
C LEU A 235 4.72 15.01 15.13
N ALA A 236 4.17 16.19 15.48
CA ALA A 236 4.97 17.39 15.68
C ALA A 236 5.82 17.35 16.96
N HIS A 237 5.47 16.50 17.94
CA HIS A 237 6.17 16.34 19.22
C HIS A 237 7.00 15.05 19.30
N GLY A 238 7.37 14.48 18.14
CA GLY A 238 8.33 13.37 18.07
C GLY A 238 7.74 11.98 18.24
N ALA A 239 6.41 11.82 18.11
CA ALA A 239 5.80 10.49 18.05
C ALA A 239 6.35 9.70 16.85
N ASP A 240 6.80 8.47 17.11
CA ASP A 240 7.25 7.57 16.07
C ASP A 240 6.05 7.08 15.24
N GLY A 241 6.01 7.53 13.99
CA GLY A 241 4.98 7.21 13.02
C GLY A 241 5.04 5.78 12.46
N GLU A 242 6.09 5.02 12.78
CA GLU A 242 6.29 3.65 12.28
C GLU A 242 6.10 2.58 13.39
N VAL A 243 5.62 3.01 14.57
CA VAL A 243 5.27 2.11 15.67
C VAL A 243 4.25 1.07 15.23
N ARG A 244 4.54 -0.20 15.51
CA ARG A 244 3.66 -1.31 15.18
C ARG A 244 2.74 -1.64 16.35
N ASP A 245 1.47 -1.87 16.04
CA ASP A 245 0.52 -2.42 17.00
C ASP A 245 0.72 -3.93 17.21
N ASN A 246 -0.15 -4.55 18.01
CA ASN A 246 -0.12 -6.00 18.27
C ASN A 246 -0.39 -6.86 17.01
N HIS A 247 -0.94 -6.29 15.94
CA HIS A 247 -1.18 -6.94 14.65
C HIS A 247 -0.04 -6.69 13.66
N GLY A 248 1.00 -5.94 14.05
CA GLY A 248 2.11 -5.56 13.21
C GLY A 248 1.80 -4.40 12.25
N ASP A 249 0.63 -3.75 12.37
CA ASP A 249 0.23 -2.63 11.52
C ASP A 249 0.88 -1.33 12.02
N THR A 250 1.35 -0.50 11.09
CA THR A 250 1.73 0.89 11.38
C THR A 250 0.47 1.76 11.53
N PRO A 251 0.56 2.96 12.12
CA PRO A 251 -0.60 3.85 12.29
C PRO A 251 -1.26 4.19 10.95
N VAL A 252 -0.48 4.32 9.87
CA VAL A 252 -1.00 4.48 8.51
C VAL A 252 -1.83 3.27 8.10
N PHE A 253 -1.34 2.05 8.32
CA PHE A 253 -2.04 0.80 7.96
C PHE A 253 -3.30 0.56 8.80
N ALA A 254 -3.29 0.94 10.07
CA ALA A 254 -4.46 0.94 10.92
C ALA A 254 -5.50 1.98 10.45
N ALA A 255 -5.06 3.18 10.09
CA ALA A 255 -5.94 4.23 9.59
C ALA A 255 -6.53 3.90 8.20
N LEU A 256 -5.79 3.22 7.31
CA LEU A 256 -6.31 2.71 6.03
C LEU A 256 -7.49 1.73 6.25
N ALA A 257 -7.46 0.94 7.32
CA ALA A 257 -8.56 0.01 7.66
C ALA A 257 -9.87 0.71 8.03
N ARG A 258 -9.81 2.00 8.40
CA ARG A 258 -10.98 2.82 8.73
C ARG A 258 -11.63 3.47 7.50
N GLY A 259 -11.04 3.32 6.31
CA GLY A 259 -11.58 3.85 5.06
C GLY A 259 -11.78 5.36 5.13
N ILE A 260 -13.02 5.80 4.88
CA ILE A 260 -13.39 7.22 4.79
C ILE A 260 -13.17 7.94 6.13
N ASP A 261 -13.47 7.27 7.26
CA ASP A 261 -13.35 7.85 8.59
C ASP A 261 -11.89 8.08 9.01
N GLY A 262 -10.94 7.39 8.35
CA GLY A 262 -9.50 7.56 8.56
C GLY A 262 -8.88 8.67 7.70
N LEU A 263 -9.59 9.21 6.70
CA LEU A 263 -9.02 10.14 5.72
C LEU A 263 -8.34 11.38 6.33
N PRO A 264 -8.94 12.09 7.31
CA PRO A 264 -8.31 13.27 7.89
C PRO A 264 -6.96 12.96 8.57
N ALA A 265 -6.89 11.86 9.32
CA ALA A 265 -5.66 11.42 9.98
C ALA A 265 -4.61 10.96 8.96
N LEU A 266 -5.01 10.19 7.95
CA LEU A 266 -4.13 9.74 6.87
C LEU A 266 -3.51 10.92 6.11
N GLN A 267 -4.30 11.96 5.80
CA GLN A 267 -3.78 13.15 5.13
C GLN A 267 -2.67 13.82 5.93
N VAL A 268 -2.83 13.96 7.25
CA VAL A 268 -1.81 14.50 8.14
C VAL A 268 -0.57 13.61 8.17
N MET A 269 -0.74 12.30 8.33
CA MET A 269 0.36 11.33 8.34
C MET A 269 1.18 11.41 7.04
N LEU A 270 0.53 11.40 5.88
CA LEU A 270 1.19 11.48 4.58
C LEU A 270 1.87 12.84 4.36
N GLN A 271 1.28 13.95 4.84
CA GLN A 271 1.92 15.27 4.79
C GLN A 271 3.18 15.34 5.65
N ARG A 272 3.23 14.56 6.74
CA ARG A 272 4.40 14.42 7.62
C ARG A 272 5.44 13.42 7.09
N GLY A 273 5.22 12.83 5.92
CA GLY A 273 6.18 11.96 5.25
C GLY A 273 6.10 10.49 5.65
N LEU A 274 5.06 10.07 6.41
CA LEU A 274 4.85 8.67 6.70
C LEU A 274 4.49 7.92 5.40
N SER A 275 5.02 6.72 5.24
CA SER A 275 4.90 5.97 4.00
C SER A 275 3.63 5.11 3.97
N PRO A 276 2.84 5.16 2.89
CA PRO A 276 1.76 4.18 2.66
C PRO A 276 2.28 2.88 2.03
N ALA A 277 3.60 2.75 1.81
CA ALA A 277 4.18 1.57 1.19
C ALA A 277 4.01 0.33 2.07
N GLY A 278 3.74 -0.80 1.43
CA GLY A 278 3.54 -2.09 2.09
C GLY A 278 2.41 -2.88 1.45
N ALA A 279 2.50 -4.20 1.54
CA ALA A 279 1.56 -5.09 0.89
C ALA A 279 0.13 -4.91 1.45
N GLY A 280 -0.82 -4.66 0.55
CA GLY A 280 -2.25 -4.68 0.84
C GLY A 280 -2.80 -3.39 1.43
N GLY A 281 -1.98 -2.33 1.57
CA GLY A 281 -2.42 -1.03 2.11
C GLY A 281 -3.54 -0.40 1.27
N LEU A 282 -3.36 -0.33 -0.05
CA LEU A 282 -4.38 0.20 -0.96
C LEU A 282 -5.65 -0.66 -0.91
N ALA A 283 -5.52 -1.98 -1.08
CA ALA A 283 -6.67 -2.88 -1.09
C ALA A 283 -7.44 -2.85 0.25
N ARG A 284 -6.75 -2.66 1.38
CA ARG A 284 -7.36 -2.45 2.69
C ARG A 284 -8.21 -1.19 2.75
N PHE A 285 -7.69 -0.06 2.26
CA PHE A 285 -8.46 1.18 2.15
C PHE A 285 -9.70 1.02 1.28
N LEU A 286 -9.54 0.41 0.11
CA LEU A 286 -10.66 0.19 -0.81
C LEU A 286 -11.72 -0.74 -0.20
N ALA A 287 -11.31 -1.82 0.48
CA ALA A 287 -12.22 -2.74 1.14
C ALA A 287 -13.01 -2.05 2.29
N ALA A 288 -12.35 -1.20 3.07
CA ALA A 288 -13.03 -0.39 4.08
C ALA A 288 -14.05 0.58 3.44
N CYS A 289 -13.71 1.19 2.30
CA CYS A 289 -14.64 2.05 1.56
C CYS A 289 -15.87 1.31 1.02
N THR A 290 -15.78 0.00 0.74
CA THR A 290 -16.94 -0.79 0.29
C THR A 290 -17.94 -1.11 1.41
N GLN A 291 -17.50 -1.08 2.67
CA GLN A 291 -18.32 -1.43 3.84
C GLN A 291 -19.01 -0.18 4.44
N GLY A 292 -18.48 1.02 4.19
CA GLY A 292 -18.99 2.27 4.71
C GLY A 292 -20.16 2.86 3.89
N ALA A 293 -20.60 4.06 4.30
CA ALA A 293 -21.55 4.86 3.52
C ALA A 293 -21.00 5.18 2.12
N ALA A 294 -21.88 5.62 1.20
CA ALA A 294 -21.52 5.95 -0.18
C ALA A 294 -20.26 6.83 -0.22
N ALA A 295 -19.17 6.25 -0.78
CA ALA A 295 -17.87 6.87 -0.68
C ALA A 295 -17.83 8.21 -1.44
N PRO A 296 -17.34 9.30 -0.81
CA PRO A 296 -17.33 10.59 -1.45
C PRO A 296 -16.36 10.58 -2.65
N PRO A 297 -16.54 11.47 -3.65
CA PRO A 297 -15.61 11.61 -4.77
C PRO A 297 -14.15 11.86 -4.32
N ALA A 298 -13.96 12.45 -3.15
CA ALA A 298 -12.65 12.66 -2.53
C ALA A 298 -11.92 11.35 -2.18
N ALA A 299 -12.63 10.25 -1.93
CA ALA A 299 -12.04 8.96 -1.60
C ALA A 299 -11.34 8.32 -2.82
N GLU A 300 -11.90 8.45 -4.02
CA GLU A 300 -11.22 8.02 -5.25
C GLU A 300 -9.95 8.85 -5.49
N ALA A 301 -10.04 10.18 -5.34
CA ALA A 301 -8.89 11.07 -5.48
C ALA A 301 -7.78 10.72 -4.47
N PHE A 302 -8.16 10.37 -3.24
CA PHE A 302 -7.22 9.93 -2.23
C PHE A 302 -6.58 8.58 -2.57
N ALA A 303 -7.32 7.61 -3.10
CA ALA A 303 -6.75 6.34 -3.55
C ALA A 303 -5.71 6.53 -4.68
N LEU A 304 -5.97 7.46 -5.61
CA LEU A 304 -4.99 7.84 -6.62
C LEU A 304 -3.74 8.48 -5.99
N GLN A 305 -3.92 9.36 -5.00
CA GLN A 305 -2.81 9.96 -4.25
C GLN A 305 -1.98 8.92 -3.48
N LEU A 306 -2.61 7.87 -2.95
CA LEU A 306 -1.89 6.75 -2.32
C LEU A 306 -0.97 6.05 -3.33
N LEU A 307 -1.43 5.80 -4.56
CA LEU A 307 -0.60 5.23 -5.62
C LEU A 307 0.58 6.14 -5.98
N GLU A 308 0.34 7.45 -6.09
CA GLU A 308 1.41 8.44 -6.33
C GLU A 308 2.46 8.46 -5.20
N ARG A 309 2.06 8.10 -3.98
CA ARG A 309 2.94 7.98 -2.82
C ARG A 309 3.51 6.57 -2.60
N GLY A 310 3.35 5.66 -3.57
CA GLY A 310 3.99 4.34 -3.54
C GLY A 310 3.21 3.27 -2.77
N ALA A 311 1.90 3.43 -2.57
CA ALA A 311 1.06 2.34 -2.10
C ALA A 311 1.06 1.17 -3.11
N ASP A 312 1.11 -0.06 -2.59
CA ASP A 312 1.15 -1.27 -3.42
C ASP A 312 -0.21 -1.54 -4.11
N PRO A 313 -0.28 -1.58 -5.46
CA PRO A 313 -1.50 -1.89 -6.20
C PRO A 313 -1.75 -3.40 -6.37
N PHE A 314 -0.77 -4.26 -6.08
CA PHE A 314 -0.79 -5.67 -6.47
C PHE A 314 -1.34 -6.59 -5.39
N ALA A 315 -0.99 -6.35 -4.13
CA ALA A 315 -1.47 -7.17 -3.03
C ALA A 315 -2.98 -7.03 -2.79
N ALA A 316 -3.63 -8.15 -2.51
CA ALA A 316 -5.05 -8.21 -2.17
C ALA A 316 -5.32 -7.69 -0.74
N SER A 317 -6.59 -7.44 -0.45
CA SER A 317 -7.07 -7.14 0.90
C SER A 317 -6.89 -8.36 1.83
N ARG A 318 -7.09 -8.18 3.14
CA ARG A 318 -7.16 -9.31 4.10
C ARG A 318 -8.26 -10.32 3.75
N GLY A 319 -9.30 -9.87 3.04
CA GLY A 319 -10.36 -10.73 2.51
C GLY A 319 -10.01 -11.43 1.19
N ASN A 320 -8.77 -11.32 0.71
CA ASN A 320 -8.33 -11.81 -0.59
C ASN A 320 -9.04 -11.14 -1.79
N ASP A 321 -9.40 -9.87 -1.64
CA ASP A 321 -9.97 -9.08 -2.74
C ASP A 321 -8.88 -8.22 -3.39
N PRO A 322 -8.60 -8.40 -4.70
CA PRO A 322 -7.67 -7.56 -5.44
C PRO A 322 -8.14 -6.11 -5.49
N ALA A 323 -7.19 -5.16 -5.51
CA ALA A 323 -7.50 -3.73 -5.64
C ALA A 323 -8.37 -3.42 -6.88
N LEU A 324 -8.13 -4.13 -7.99
CA LEU A 324 -8.90 -4.00 -9.22
C LEU A 324 -10.38 -4.37 -9.02
N SER A 325 -10.66 -5.48 -8.35
CA SER A 325 -12.02 -5.93 -8.01
C SER A 325 -12.74 -4.94 -7.10
N LEU A 326 -12.03 -4.39 -6.12
CA LEU A 326 -12.58 -3.37 -5.21
C LEU A 326 -12.87 -2.06 -5.93
N ALA A 327 -12.01 -1.62 -6.86
CA ALA A 327 -12.28 -0.46 -7.71
C ALA A 327 -13.56 -0.65 -8.55
N VAL A 328 -13.78 -1.87 -9.08
CA VAL A 328 -15.03 -2.22 -9.78
C VAL A 328 -16.24 -2.18 -8.86
N ARG A 329 -16.15 -2.62 -7.59
CA ARG A 329 -17.24 -2.54 -6.60
C ARG A 329 -17.55 -1.10 -6.18
N LEU A 330 -16.54 -0.25 -6.08
CA LEU A 330 -16.66 1.17 -5.70
C LEU A 330 -17.12 2.06 -6.85
N GLY A 331 -16.79 1.72 -8.09
CA GLY A 331 -17.28 2.42 -9.28
C GLY A 331 -16.30 3.46 -9.78
N TRP A 332 -15.05 3.32 -9.36
CA TRP A 332 -14.01 4.32 -9.50
C TRP A 332 -13.25 4.09 -10.80
N SER A 333 -13.74 4.70 -11.87
CA SER A 333 -13.22 4.52 -13.22
C SER A 333 -11.79 5.02 -13.39
N ARG A 334 -11.42 6.11 -12.70
CA ARG A 334 -10.06 6.68 -12.78
C ARG A 334 -9.07 5.78 -12.06
N LEU A 335 -9.46 5.28 -10.88
CA LEU A 335 -8.64 4.30 -10.16
C LEU A 335 -8.50 2.99 -10.97
N LEU A 336 -9.60 2.48 -11.53
CA LEU A 336 -9.58 1.26 -12.34
C LEU A 336 -8.60 1.39 -13.51
N GLN A 337 -8.70 2.48 -14.27
CA GLN A 337 -7.78 2.77 -15.36
C GLN A 337 -6.34 2.81 -14.87
N ARG A 338 -6.07 3.52 -13.76
CA ARG A 338 -4.71 3.65 -13.23
C ARG A 338 -4.11 2.30 -12.80
N LEU A 339 -4.90 1.43 -12.16
CA LEU A 339 -4.47 0.09 -11.79
C LEU A 339 -4.14 -0.78 -13.01
N LEU A 340 -4.92 -0.66 -14.09
CA LEU A 340 -4.66 -1.37 -15.35
C LEU A 340 -3.39 -0.87 -16.04
N GLU A 341 -3.13 0.44 -16.02
CA GLU A 341 -1.89 1.04 -16.52
C GLU A 341 -0.65 0.58 -15.74
N LEU A 342 -0.79 0.35 -14.43
CA LEU A 342 0.26 -0.21 -13.57
C LEU A 342 0.50 -1.71 -13.80
N GLY A 343 -0.33 -2.37 -14.63
CA GLY A 343 -0.16 -3.78 -14.97
C GLY A 343 -0.69 -4.74 -13.90
N VAL A 344 -1.64 -4.31 -13.06
CA VAL A 344 -2.33 -5.21 -12.13
C VAL A 344 -2.99 -6.35 -12.91
N ASP A 345 -2.90 -7.57 -12.36
CA ASP A 345 -3.51 -8.74 -13.00
C ASP A 345 -5.04 -8.59 -13.09
N ARG A 346 -5.52 -8.46 -14.32
CA ARG A 346 -6.95 -8.31 -14.65
C ARG A 346 -7.76 -9.57 -14.47
N GLU A 347 -7.09 -10.72 -14.38
CA GLU A 347 -7.70 -12.03 -14.16
C GLU A 347 -7.64 -12.46 -12.69
N ALA A 348 -7.07 -11.63 -11.81
CA ALA A 348 -7.05 -11.84 -10.38
C ALA A 348 -8.49 -12.02 -9.86
N ARG A 349 -8.66 -13.01 -8.99
CA ARG A 349 -9.95 -13.41 -8.46
C ARG A 349 -10.12 -12.87 -7.06
N ASP A 350 -11.32 -12.40 -6.77
CA ASP A 350 -11.73 -12.00 -5.44
C ASP A 350 -12.03 -13.20 -4.53
N ALA A 351 -12.48 -12.94 -3.29
CA ALA A 351 -12.81 -13.98 -2.32
C ALA A 351 -13.89 -14.98 -2.81
N HIS A 352 -14.73 -14.57 -3.76
CA HIS A 352 -15.81 -15.36 -4.34
C HIS A 352 -15.38 -16.07 -5.64
N GLY A 353 -14.11 -15.93 -6.02
CA GLY A 353 -13.57 -16.49 -7.26
C GLY A 353 -13.94 -15.69 -8.51
N MET A 354 -14.50 -14.49 -8.36
CA MET A 354 -14.93 -13.62 -9.45
C MET A 354 -13.78 -12.72 -9.91
N SER A 355 -13.59 -12.58 -11.22
CA SER A 355 -12.67 -11.56 -11.76
C SER A 355 -13.34 -10.18 -11.79
N ALA A 356 -12.54 -9.13 -11.97
CA ALA A 356 -13.04 -7.76 -12.13
C ALA A 356 -14.10 -7.65 -13.25
N LEU A 357 -13.96 -8.41 -14.34
CA LEU A 357 -14.93 -8.42 -15.44
C LEU A 357 -16.27 -9.04 -15.02
N HIS A 358 -16.25 -10.12 -14.24
CA HIS A 358 -17.48 -10.71 -13.69
C HIS A 358 -18.21 -9.71 -12.78
N LEU A 359 -17.48 -9.01 -11.92
CA LEU A 359 -18.05 -8.00 -11.02
C LEU A 359 -18.65 -6.83 -11.78
N ALA A 360 -17.98 -6.34 -12.83
CA ALA A 360 -18.50 -5.26 -13.66
C ALA A 360 -19.81 -5.67 -14.34
N THR A 361 -19.91 -6.92 -14.80
CA THR A 361 -21.15 -7.47 -15.36
C THR A 361 -22.25 -7.62 -14.32
N ALA A 362 -21.96 -8.26 -13.17
CA ALA A 362 -22.94 -8.50 -12.11
C ALA A 362 -23.51 -7.19 -11.54
N LEU A 363 -22.68 -6.15 -11.42
CA LEU A 363 -23.08 -4.83 -10.93
C LEU A 363 -23.66 -3.91 -12.02
N GLY A 364 -23.73 -4.38 -13.27
CA GLY A 364 -24.31 -3.60 -14.38
C GLY A 364 -23.47 -2.38 -14.82
N ARG A 365 -22.15 -2.40 -14.59
CA ARG A 365 -21.26 -1.24 -14.78
C ARG A 365 -20.62 -1.24 -16.17
N GLU A 366 -21.43 -0.88 -17.17
CA GLU A 366 -21.03 -0.90 -18.59
C GLU A 366 -19.72 -0.13 -18.87
N GLY A 367 -19.55 1.07 -18.30
CA GLY A 367 -18.34 1.87 -18.51
C GLY A 367 -17.07 1.17 -18.03
N LEU A 368 -17.11 0.52 -16.85
CA LEU A 368 -15.97 -0.23 -16.33
C LEU A 368 -15.74 -1.53 -17.08
N LEU A 369 -16.82 -2.19 -17.52
CA LEU A 369 -16.76 -3.37 -18.38
C LEU A 369 -16.04 -3.07 -19.70
N LYS A 370 -16.40 -1.96 -20.36
CA LYS A 370 -15.72 -1.47 -21.56
C LYS A 370 -14.23 -1.20 -21.31
N GLN A 371 -13.88 -0.55 -20.20
CA GLN A 371 -12.47 -0.32 -19.83
C GLN A 371 -11.69 -1.62 -19.63
N LEU A 372 -12.28 -2.61 -18.95
CA LEU A 372 -11.64 -3.92 -18.74
C LEU A 372 -11.44 -4.67 -20.07
N ILE A 373 -12.42 -4.65 -20.97
CA ILE A 373 -12.31 -5.24 -22.31
C ILE A 373 -11.25 -4.52 -23.14
N ALA A 374 -11.21 -3.18 -23.11
CA ALA A 374 -10.19 -2.38 -23.77
C ALA A 374 -8.78 -2.76 -23.31
N GLN A 375 -8.63 -3.17 -22.05
CA GLN A 375 -7.36 -3.64 -21.47
C GLN A 375 -7.12 -5.15 -21.68
N GLY A 376 -8.03 -5.87 -22.35
CA GLY A 376 -7.89 -7.29 -22.69
C GLY A 376 -8.25 -8.25 -21.56
N ALA A 377 -9.19 -7.89 -20.69
CA ALA A 377 -9.77 -8.81 -19.70
C ALA A 377 -10.59 -9.90 -20.41
N SER A 378 -10.46 -11.15 -19.97
CA SER A 378 -11.02 -12.29 -20.71
C SER A 378 -12.52 -12.48 -20.48
N PRO A 379 -13.37 -12.40 -21.53
CA PRO A 379 -14.79 -12.76 -21.44
C PRO A 379 -15.04 -14.27 -21.24
N HIS A 380 -13.97 -15.08 -21.30
CA HIS A 380 -14.01 -16.53 -21.13
C HIS A 380 -13.42 -16.98 -19.78
N ALA A 381 -12.99 -16.05 -18.94
CA ALA A 381 -12.62 -16.35 -17.57
C ALA A 381 -13.79 -17.04 -16.86
N ARG A 382 -13.52 -18.07 -16.07
CA ARG A 382 -14.55 -18.81 -15.33
C ARG A 382 -14.46 -18.47 -13.85
N ALA A 383 -15.55 -18.04 -13.22
CA ALA A 383 -15.64 -17.89 -11.77
C ALA A 383 -15.53 -19.25 -11.04
N ALA A 384 -15.63 -19.26 -9.71
CA ALA A 384 -15.54 -20.48 -8.90
C ALA A 384 -16.66 -21.50 -9.22
N ASP A 385 -17.84 -21.00 -9.59
CA ASP A 385 -19.00 -21.80 -10.02
C ASP A 385 -18.94 -22.22 -11.50
N GLY A 386 -17.88 -21.84 -12.22
CA GLY A 386 -17.69 -22.12 -13.64
C GLY A 386 -18.37 -21.14 -14.60
N GLN A 387 -19.14 -20.16 -14.09
CA GLN A 387 -19.77 -19.16 -14.95
C GLN A 387 -18.74 -18.23 -15.59
N THR A 388 -19.02 -17.77 -16.80
CA THR A 388 -18.26 -16.70 -17.46
C THR A 388 -18.96 -15.35 -17.27
N PRO A 389 -18.28 -14.21 -17.49
CA PRO A 389 -18.95 -12.92 -17.49
C PRO A 389 -20.14 -12.88 -18.45
N LEU A 390 -20.02 -13.51 -19.64
CA LEU A 390 -21.14 -13.62 -20.58
C LEU A 390 -22.31 -14.42 -19.98
N GLY A 391 -22.02 -15.52 -19.28
CA GLY A 391 -23.04 -16.27 -18.55
C GLY A 391 -23.76 -15.42 -17.50
N VAL A 392 -23.00 -14.64 -16.72
CA VAL A 392 -23.55 -13.70 -15.72
C VAL A 392 -24.46 -12.64 -16.38
N ALA A 393 -24.05 -12.09 -17.52
CA ALA A 393 -24.87 -11.12 -18.27
C ALA A 393 -26.21 -11.72 -18.73
N LEU A 394 -26.15 -12.93 -19.30
CA LEU A 394 -27.32 -13.65 -19.79
C LEU A 394 -28.27 -14.04 -18.65
N ALA A 395 -27.74 -14.56 -17.55
CA ALA A 395 -28.52 -14.90 -16.36
C ALA A 395 -29.22 -13.68 -15.75
N SER A 396 -28.59 -12.51 -15.83
CA SER A 396 -29.13 -11.24 -15.35
C SER A 396 -30.05 -10.54 -16.35
N GLY A 397 -30.27 -11.11 -17.54
CA GLY A 397 -31.08 -10.51 -18.61
C GLY A 397 -30.48 -9.26 -19.27
N ARG A 398 -29.20 -8.97 -19.02
CA ARG A 398 -28.49 -7.77 -19.51
C ARG A 398 -27.90 -8.01 -20.90
N ARG A 399 -28.76 -7.92 -21.92
CA ARG A 399 -28.40 -8.10 -23.34
C ARG A 399 -27.37 -7.08 -23.83
N ASP A 400 -27.44 -5.87 -23.30
CA ASP A 400 -26.48 -4.79 -23.52
C ASP A 400 -25.04 -5.22 -23.13
N LEU A 401 -24.88 -5.84 -21.96
CA LEU A 401 -23.56 -6.31 -21.50
C LEU A 401 -23.15 -7.61 -22.19
N ALA A 402 -24.11 -8.48 -22.52
CA ALA A 402 -23.84 -9.71 -23.26
C ALA A 402 -23.27 -9.41 -24.65
N ASP A 403 -23.76 -8.37 -25.34
CA ASP A 403 -23.20 -7.91 -26.61
C ASP A 403 -21.71 -7.56 -26.46
N TRP A 404 -21.34 -6.79 -25.43
CA TRP A 404 -19.94 -6.45 -25.15
C TRP A 404 -19.04 -7.65 -24.87
N LEU A 405 -19.59 -8.77 -24.41
CA LEU A 405 -18.83 -9.94 -23.98
C LEU A 405 -18.74 -11.04 -25.04
N ASP A 406 -19.44 -10.91 -26.17
CA ASP A 406 -19.44 -11.91 -27.23
C ASP A 406 -18.27 -11.71 -28.22
N TRP A 407 -17.16 -12.41 -28.00
CA TRP A 407 -15.96 -12.34 -28.84
C TRP A 407 -15.66 -13.68 -29.52
N ARG A 408 -16.71 -14.39 -29.99
CA ARG A 408 -16.59 -15.72 -30.60
C ARG A 408 -16.00 -15.72 -32.01
N GLY A 409 -16.23 -14.68 -32.82
CA GLY A 409 -15.71 -14.62 -34.19
C GLY A 409 -14.24 -14.22 -34.24
N TRP A 410 -13.89 -13.07 -33.65
CA TRP A 410 -12.53 -12.62 -33.43
C TRP A 410 -12.14 -12.71 -31.95
N SER A 411 -11.17 -13.57 -31.65
CA SER A 411 -10.72 -13.80 -30.28
C SER A 411 -9.99 -12.58 -29.69
N LEU A 412 -10.56 -12.04 -28.61
CA LEU A 412 -9.97 -10.89 -27.90
C LEU A 412 -8.54 -11.19 -27.42
N PRO A 413 -7.54 -10.36 -27.78
CA PRO A 413 -6.18 -10.50 -27.28
C PRO A 413 -6.13 -10.33 -25.75
N ARG A 414 -5.29 -11.13 -25.07
CA ARG A 414 -5.03 -10.96 -23.61
C ARG A 414 -4.05 -9.82 -23.30
N ARG A 415 -4.15 -8.73 -24.05
CA ARG A 415 -3.39 -7.49 -23.90
C ARG A 415 -4.31 -6.31 -24.16
N ALA A 416 -3.88 -5.10 -23.78
CA ALA A 416 -4.56 -3.89 -24.18
C ALA A 416 -4.75 -3.87 -25.71
N LEU A 417 -5.96 -3.50 -26.13
CA LEU A 417 -6.33 -3.37 -27.53
C LEU A 417 -5.53 -2.23 -28.17
N ARG A 418 -5.22 -2.42 -29.44
CA ARG A 418 -4.39 -1.53 -30.26
C ARG A 418 -5.11 -1.24 -31.57
N ALA A 419 -4.73 -0.16 -32.22
CA ALA A 419 -5.25 0.26 -33.52
C ALA A 419 -5.23 -0.88 -34.57
N ALA A 420 -4.17 -1.70 -34.60
CA ALA A 420 -4.03 -2.83 -35.52
C ALA A 420 -5.00 -4.01 -35.26
N ASP A 421 -5.68 -4.03 -34.11
CA ASP A 421 -6.67 -5.07 -33.80
C ASP A 421 -7.97 -4.88 -34.63
N LEU A 422 -8.28 -3.65 -35.04
CA LEU A 422 -9.42 -3.34 -35.91
C LEU A 422 -9.26 -3.98 -37.31
N PRO A 423 -8.13 -3.81 -38.03
CA PRO A 423 -7.85 -4.58 -39.24
C PRO A 423 -7.84 -6.10 -39.04
N ALA A 424 -7.37 -6.60 -37.89
CA ALA A 424 -7.34 -8.03 -37.60
C ALA A 424 -8.76 -8.62 -37.46
N ALA A 425 -9.66 -7.92 -36.76
CA ALA A 425 -11.07 -8.30 -36.65
C ALA A 425 -11.78 -8.26 -38.01
N ALA A 426 -11.51 -7.22 -38.80
CA ALA A 426 -12.08 -7.09 -40.14
C ALA A 426 -11.60 -8.18 -41.10
N MET A 427 -10.32 -8.60 -41.00
CA MET A 427 -9.78 -9.72 -41.76
C MET A 427 -10.46 -11.05 -41.42
N ALA A 428 -10.85 -11.25 -40.14
CA ALA A 428 -11.61 -12.41 -39.69
C ALA A 428 -13.08 -12.37 -40.11
N GLY A 429 -13.59 -11.22 -40.56
CA GLY A 429 -14.98 -11.04 -40.98
C GLY A 429 -15.97 -10.87 -39.83
N ASP A 430 -15.49 -10.62 -38.62
CA ASP A 430 -16.36 -10.42 -37.46
C ASP A 430 -16.81 -8.95 -37.39
N ALA A 431 -17.94 -8.66 -38.06
CA ALA A 431 -18.52 -7.31 -38.10
C ALA A 431 -18.91 -6.79 -36.71
N ASP A 432 -19.32 -7.67 -35.78
CA ASP A 432 -19.68 -7.28 -34.42
C ASP A 432 -18.44 -6.91 -33.60
N ALA A 433 -17.35 -7.65 -33.73
CA ALA A 433 -16.07 -7.27 -33.13
C ALA A 433 -15.57 -5.93 -33.68
N VAL A 434 -15.67 -5.70 -35.00
CA VAL A 434 -15.31 -4.42 -35.62
C VAL A 434 -16.16 -3.28 -35.06
N ARG A 435 -17.48 -3.45 -34.97
CA ARG A 435 -18.38 -2.47 -34.34
C ARG A 435 -17.96 -2.16 -32.91
N ARG A 436 -17.73 -3.18 -32.08
CA ARG A 436 -17.30 -3.01 -30.68
C ARG A 436 -15.97 -2.25 -30.58
N LEU A 437 -15.02 -2.48 -31.49
CA LEU A 437 -13.76 -1.73 -31.52
C LEU A 437 -13.99 -0.26 -31.91
N LEU A 438 -14.84 0.03 -32.88
CA LEU A 438 -15.19 1.41 -33.22
C LEU A 438 -15.90 2.12 -32.05
N ASP A 439 -16.81 1.44 -31.36
CA ASP A 439 -17.51 1.94 -30.18
C ASP A 439 -16.58 2.18 -28.97
N LEU A 440 -15.42 1.50 -28.92
CA LEU A 440 -14.34 1.75 -27.95
C LEU A 440 -13.45 2.95 -28.34
N GLY A 441 -13.70 3.58 -29.49
CA GLY A 441 -13.02 4.79 -29.94
C GLY A 441 -11.79 4.55 -30.82
N PHE A 442 -11.58 3.33 -31.34
CA PHE A 442 -10.52 3.11 -32.33
C PHE A 442 -10.85 3.80 -33.66
N ALA A 443 -9.88 4.53 -34.22
CA ALA A 443 -10.08 5.24 -35.49
C ALA A 443 -10.33 4.25 -36.62
N VAL A 444 -11.34 4.54 -37.46
CA VAL A 444 -11.82 3.64 -38.52
C VAL A 444 -10.72 3.26 -39.54
N ASP A 445 -9.84 4.21 -39.88
CA ASP A 445 -8.74 4.01 -40.82
C ASP A 445 -7.40 3.67 -40.15
N SER A 446 -7.45 3.10 -38.95
CA SER A 446 -6.25 2.58 -38.27
C SER A 446 -5.56 1.50 -39.13
N PRO A 447 -4.28 1.66 -39.50
CA PRO A 447 -3.59 0.66 -40.30
C PRO A 447 -2.94 -0.43 -39.43
N ASP A 448 -2.78 -1.62 -40.01
CA ASP A 448 -1.90 -2.66 -39.46
C ASP A 448 -0.42 -2.44 -39.87
N ALA A 449 0.45 -3.39 -39.52
CA ALA A 449 1.88 -3.31 -39.83
C ALA A 449 2.21 -3.30 -41.33
N GLN A 450 1.28 -3.72 -42.19
CA GLN A 450 1.41 -3.67 -43.65
C GLN A 450 0.78 -2.40 -44.25
N GLY A 451 0.29 -1.48 -43.42
CA GLY A 451 -0.44 -0.29 -43.88
C GLY A 451 -1.89 -0.59 -44.25
N CYS A 452 -2.40 -1.80 -44.02
CA CYS A 452 -3.75 -2.17 -44.42
C CYS A 452 -4.76 -1.68 -43.37
N THR A 453 -5.78 -0.93 -43.82
CA THR A 453 -6.94 -0.59 -42.99
C THR A 453 -7.89 -1.77 -42.83
N ALA A 454 -8.84 -1.63 -41.91
CA ALA A 454 -9.93 -2.58 -41.75
C ALA A 454 -10.76 -2.74 -43.03
N LEU A 455 -11.02 -1.64 -43.75
CA LEU A 455 -11.78 -1.67 -44.99
C LEU A 455 -11.05 -2.49 -46.06
N LEU A 456 -9.73 -2.31 -46.20
CA LEU A 456 -8.92 -3.08 -47.12
C LEU A 456 -8.94 -4.57 -46.78
N ARG A 457 -8.75 -4.93 -45.50
CA ARG A 457 -8.77 -6.33 -45.04
C ARG A 457 -10.13 -6.99 -45.24
N ALA A 458 -11.23 -6.29 -44.92
CA ALA A 458 -12.59 -6.78 -45.15
C ALA A 458 -12.89 -6.97 -46.64
N ALA A 459 -12.48 -6.01 -47.49
CA ALA A 459 -12.69 -6.06 -48.92
C ALA A 459 -11.93 -7.23 -49.60
N GLY A 460 -10.67 -7.45 -49.20
CA GLY A 460 -9.91 -8.61 -49.66
C GLY A 460 -10.45 -9.94 -49.11
N GLY A 461 -10.99 -9.95 -47.89
CA GLY A 461 -11.58 -11.13 -47.26
C GLY A 461 -12.96 -11.53 -47.79
N GLY A 462 -13.62 -10.66 -48.57
CA GLY A 462 -14.99 -10.91 -49.04
C GLY A 462 -16.07 -10.65 -47.98
N HIS A 463 -15.75 -9.91 -46.92
CA HIS A 463 -16.62 -9.71 -45.77
C HIS A 463 -17.54 -8.50 -45.99
N ARG A 464 -18.55 -8.66 -46.86
CA ARG A 464 -19.43 -7.57 -47.28
C ARG A 464 -20.10 -6.81 -46.12
N ALA A 465 -20.64 -7.52 -45.12
CA ALA A 465 -21.26 -6.88 -43.96
C ALA A 465 -20.28 -5.99 -43.16
N THR A 466 -19.01 -6.40 -43.08
CA THR A 466 -17.96 -5.61 -42.44
C THR A 466 -17.56 -4.40 -43.29
N VAL A 467 -17.55 -4.53 -44.63
CA VAL A 467 -17.34 -3.42 -45.55
C VAL A 467 -18.44 -2.37 -45.39
N ASP A 468 -19.70 -2.79 -45.41
CA ASP A 468 -20.86 -1.90 -45.24
C ASP A 468 -20.80 -1.15 -43.91
N LEU A 469 -20.46 -1.86 -42.83
CA LEU A 469 -20.26 -1.26 -41.51
C LEU A 469 -19.15 -0.19 -41.54
N LEU A 470 -17.98 -0.53 -42.05
CA LEU A 470 -16.83 0.39 -42.07
C LEU A 470 -17.10 1.64 -42.93
N LEU A 471 -17.72 1.47 -44.10
CA LEU A 471 -18.13 2.58 -44.95
C LEU A 471 -19.19 3.46 -44.27
N GLY A 472 -20.15 2.85 -43.57
CA GLY A 472 -21.13 3.57 -42.76
C GLY A 472 -20.51 4.39 -41.61
N HIS A 473 -19.34 3.97 -41.12
CA HIS A 473 -18.51 4.71 -40.16
C HIS A 473 -17.50 5.66 -40.82
N GLY A 474 -17.58 5.88 -42.13
CA GLY A 474 -16.77 6.85 -42.86
C GLY A 474 -15.35 6.40 -43.18
N ALA A 475 -15.09 5.10 -43.27
CA ALA A 475 -13.80 4.57 -43.71
C ALA A 475 -13.41 5.13 -45.10
N ASP A 476 -12.14 5.52 -45.27
CA ASP A 476 -11.63 6.02 -46.54
C ASP A 476 -11.40 4.87 -47.54
N PRO A 477 -12.17 4.80 -48.66
CA PRO A 477 -11.98 3.75 -49.66
C PRO A 477 -10.66 3.88 -50.44
N GLN A 478 -9.93 4.99 -50.28
CA GLN A 478 -8.66 5.25 -50.96
C GLN A 478 -7.41 4.99 -50.14
N HIS A 479 -7.54 4.66 -48.85
CA HIS A 479 -6.37 4.38 -48.03
C HIS A 479 -5.62 3.15 -48.55
N ALA A 480 -4.41 3.36 -49.05
CA ALA A 480 -3.58 2.31 -49.63
C ALA A 480 -2.64 1.68 -48.60
N ALA A 481 -2.43 0.37 -48.72
CA ALA A 481 -1.40 -0.34 -47.99
C ALA A 481 0.01 0.12 -48.39
N ASN A 482 1.03 -0.31 -47.65
CA ASN A 482 2.44 -0.02 -47.98
C ASN A 482 2.86 -0.57 -49.35
N THR A 483 2.15 -1.58 -49.85
CA THR A 483 2.33 -2.13 -51.20
C THR A 483 1.66 -1.31 -52.30
N GLY A 484 0.93 -0.24 -51.96
CA GLY A 484 0.08 0.52 -52.88
C GLY A 484 -1.28 -0.12 -53.18
N ALA A 485 -1.62 -1.26 -52.57
CA ALA A 485 -2.93 -1.87 -52.73
C ALA A 485 -4.01 -1.04 -52.03
N THR A 486 -5.08 -0.69 -52.73
CA THR A 486 -6.29 -0.06 -52.20
C THR A 486 -7.38 -1.11 -51.89
N PRO A 487 -8.40 -0.80 -51.06
CA PRO A 487 -9.57 -1.66 -50.87
C PRO A 487 -10.19 -2.15 -52.18
N LEU A 488 -10.33 -1.25 -53.17
CA LEU A 488 -10.88 -1.59 -54.48
C LEU A 488 -9.99 -2.61 -55.22
N SER A 489 -8.67 -2.39 -55.24
CA SER A 489 -7.74 -3.32 -55.89
C SER A 489 -7.71 -4.70 -55.19
N ALA A 490 -7.86 -4.74 -53.87
CA ALA A 490 -7.95 -5.97 -53.10
C ALA A 490 -9.25 -6.74 -53.44
N ALA A 491 -10.40 -6.05 -53.49
CA ALA A 491 -11.67 -6.65 -53.87
C ALA A 491 -11.63 -7.26 -55.28
N VAL A 492 -11.03 -6.55 -56.25
CA VAL A 492 -10.82 -7.06 -57.62
C VAL A 492 -9.91 -8.28 -57.62
N SER A 493 -8.76 -8.19 -56.93
CA SER A 493 -7.79 -9.31 -56.83
C SER A 493 -8.42 -10.58 -56.26
N MET A 494 -9.29 -10.40 -55.26
CA MET A 494 -9.97 -11.47 -54.53
C MET A 494 -11.34 -11.81 -55.10
N ARG A 495 -11.69 -11.27 -56.28
CA ARG A 495 -12.88 -11.61 -57.07
C ARG A 495 -14.21 -11.27 -56.39
N GLN A 496 -14.23 -10.24 -55.57
CA GLN A 496 -15.39 -9.81 -54.77
C GLN A 496 -16.25 -8.80 -55.53
N ALA A 497 -17.02 -9.26 -56.52
CA ALA A 497 -17.73 -8.39 -57.46
C ALA A 497 -18.74 -7.44 -56.78
N ASP A 498 -19.42 -7.89 -55.74
CA ASP A 498 -20.39 -7.05 -55.01
C ASP A 498 -19.68 -5.95 -54.20
N ILE A 499 -18.59 -6.30 -53.51
CA ILE A 499 -17.77 -5.33 -52.76
C ILE A 499 -17.13 -4.30 -53.70
N VAL A 500 -16.76 -4.69 -54.93
CA VAL A 500 -16.30 -3.73 -55.95
C VAL A 500 -17.39 -2.69 -56.22
N SER A 501 -18.63 -3.12 -56.41
CA SER A 501 -19.75 -2.18 -56.60
C SER A 501 -19.99 -1.29 -55.38
N ASP A 502 -19.94 -1.85 -54.17
CA ASP A 502 -20.14 -1.12 -52.92
C ASP A 502 -19.03 -0.05 -52.72
N LEU A 503 -17.76 -0.39 -52.98
CA LEU A 503 -16.64 0.54 -52.88
C LEU A 503 -16.70 1.68 -53.91
N LEU A 504 -17.11 1.38 -55.15
CA LEU A 504 -17.29 2.40 -56.19
C LEU A 504 -18.44 3.36 -55.81
N ALA A 505 -19.54 2.83 -55.28
CA ALA A 505 -20.65 3.65 -54.79
C ALA A 505 -20.22 4.55 -53.61
N ALA A 506 -19.28 4.10 -52.78
CA ALA A 506 -18.68 4.88 -51.71
C ALA A 506 -17.61 5.89 -52.18
N GLY A 507 -17.39 6.03 -53.50
CA GLY A 507 -16.48 7.03 -54.07
C GLY A 507 -15.04 6.55 -54.25
N ALA A 508 -14.79 5.24 -54.27
CA ALA A 508 -13.47 4.72 -54.58
C ALA A 508 -13.00 5.19 -55.97
N GLN A 509 -11.78 5.74 -56.05
CA GLN A 509 -11.26 6.28 -57.31
C GLN A 509 -10.84 5.15 -58.25
N ILE A 510 -11.64 4.94 -59.29
CA ILE A 510 -11.48 3.85 -60.25
C ILE A 510 -10.17 3.94 -61.06
N GLU A 511 -9.67 5.15 -61.30
CA GLU A 511 -8.45 5.39 -62.09
C GLU A 511 -7.16 5.42 -61.25
N HIS A 512 -7.23 5.13 -59.96
CA HIS A 512 -6.06 5.11 -59.10
C HIS A 512 -4.98 4.15 -59.64
N ARG A 513 -3.74 4.62 -59.68
CA ARG A 513 -2.61 3.90 -60.27
C ARG A 513 -1.87 3.13 -59.17
N LEU A 514 -1.96 1.80 -59.25
CA LEU A 514 -1.18 0.88 -58.43
C LEU A 514 0.31 0.92 -58.85
N PRO A 515 1.24 0.32 -58.08
CA PRO A 515 2.64 0.26 -58.48
C PRO A 515 2.83 -0.30 -59.89
N GLY A 516 3.70 0.35 -60.68
CA GLY A 516 3.86 0.05 -62.09
C GLY A 516 2.84 0.74 -63.00
N GLY A 517 1.94 1.58 -62.47
CA GLY A 517 0.93 2.30 -63.25
C GLY A 517 -0.32 1.48 -63.60
N VAL A 518 -0.50 0.33 -62.95
CA VAL A 518 -1.61 -0.60 -63.23
C VAL A 518 -2.93 -0.05 -62.69
N THR A 519 -4.00 -0.14 -63.46
CA THR A 519 -5.37 0.18 -63.01
C THR A 519 -6.10 -1.05 -62.52
N VAL A 520 -7.18 -0.85 -61.76
CA VAL A 520 -8.04 -1.97 -61.33
C VAL A 520 -8.72 -2.67 -62.50
N LEU A 521 -8.96 -1.99 -63.63
CA LEU A 521 -9.47 -2.61 -64.86
C LEU A 521 -8.41 -3.50 -65.52
N MET A 522 -7.15 -3.04 -65.64
CA MET A 522 -6.05 -3.88 -66.12
C MET A 522 -5.87 -5.13 -65.26
N LEU A 523 -5.95 -4.96 -63.94
CA LEU A 523 -5.90 -6.07 -62.99
C LEU A 523 -7.05 -7.05 -63.18
N ALA A 524 -8.29 -6.57 -63.34
CA ALA A 524 -9.44 -7.42 -63.63
C ALA A 524 -9.27 -8.19 -64.95
N SER A 525 -8.75 -7.53 -65.99
CA SER A 525 -8.45 -8.15 -67.28
C SER A 525 -7.36 -9.21 -67.19
N ALA A 526 -6.25 -8.93 -66.49
CA ALA A 526 -5.16 -9.88 -66.28
C ALA A 526 -5.62 -11.13 -65.49
N LEU A 527 -6.59 -10.98 -64.58
CA LEU A 527 -7.18 -12.08 -63.80
C LEU A 527 -8.32 -12.80 -64.52
N GLY A 528 -8.72 -12.30 -65.70
CA GLY A 528 -9.75 -12.89 -66.53
C GLY A 528 -11.17 -12.64 -66.01
N LEU A 529 -11.49 -11.49 -65.42
CA LEU A 529 -12.75 -11.28 -64.66
C LEU A 529 -13.79 -10.47 -65.46
N PRO A 530 -14.57 -11.08 -66.37
CA PRO A 530 -15.50 -10.34 -67.24
C PRO A 530 -16.55 -9.56 -66.46
N ASP A 531 -17.15 -10.15 -65.43
CA ASP A 531 -18.21 -9.51 -64.65
C ASP A 531 -17.71 -8.27 -63.89
N ILE A 532 -16.51 -8.36 -63.31
CA ILE A 532 -15.88 -7.23 -62.61
C ILE A 532 -15.42 -6.17 -63.61
N ALA A 533 -14.84 -6.58 -64.75
CA ALA A 533 -14.48 -5.65 -65.82
C ALA A 533 -15.71 -4.88 -66.34
N ALA A 534 -16.84 -5.57 -66.55
CA ALA A 534 -18.09 -4.94 -66.97
C ALA A 534 -18.60 -3.92 -65.94
N ARG A 535 -18.55 -4.25 -64.65
CA ARG A 535 -18.91 -3.32 -63.56
C ARG A 535 -17.98 -2.10 -63.52
N LEU A 536 -16.67 -2.30 -63.68
CA LEU A 536 -15.69 -1.21 -63.72
C LEU A 536 -15.92 -0.29 -64.93
N LEU A 537 -16.16 -0.85 -66.12
CA LEU A 537 -16.46 -0.06 -67.33
C LEU A 537 -17.78 0.70 -67.21
N THR A 538 -18.81 0.07 -66.64
CA THR A 538 -20.09 0.73 -66.35
C THR A 538 -19.90 1.90 -65.38
N ALA A 539 -18.96 1.78 -64.43
CA ALA A 539 -18.56 2.85 -63.52
C ALA A 539 -17.58 3.87 -64.13
N GLY A 540 -17.26 3.76 -65.43
CA GLY A 540 -16.46 4.74 -66.15
C GLY A 540 -14.95 4.48 -66.18
N ALA A 541 -14.49 3.24 -65.95
CA ALA A 541 -13.08 2.90 -66.10
C ALA A 541 -12.58 3.15 -67.54
N ASN A 542 -11.40 3.75 -67.68
CA ASN A 542 -10.80 4.02 -68.97
C ASN A 542 -10.22 2.75 -69.60
N VAL A 543 -10.92 2.21 -70.60
CA VAL A 543 -10.51 1.02 -71.35
C VAL A 543 -9.19 1.20 -72.13
N HIS A 544 -8.78 2.44 -72.38
CA HIS A 544 -7.55 2.80 -73.09
C HIS A 544 -6.40 3.23 -72.17
N ALA A 545 -6.56 3.15 -70.84
CA ALA A 545 -5.46 3.42 -69.92
C ALA A 545 -4.26 2.51 -70.23
N SER A 546 -3.05 3.00 -69.99
CA SER A 546 -1.80 2.25 -70.14
C SER A 546 -0.98 2.28 -68.84
N ASP A 547 -0.37 1.15 -68.49
CA ASP A 547 0.56 1.07 -67.38
C ASP A 547 1.96 1.61 -67.75
N GLY A 548 2.93 1.50 -66.84
CA GLY A 548 4.32 1.95 -67.06
C GLY A 548 5.09 1.16 -68.13
N GLN A 549 4.56 0.04 -68.60
CA GLN A 549 5.10 -0.74 -69.73
C GLN A 549 4.32 -0.48 -71.03
N GLY A 550 3.29 0.37 -70.99
CA GLY A 550 2.41 0.63 -72.13
C GLY A 550 1.34 -0.45 -72.34
N LEU A 551 1.12 -1.35 -71.36
CA LEU A 551 0.09 -2.38 -71.46
C LEU A 551 -1.28 -1.80 -71.12
N SER A 552 -2.28 -2.09 -71.95
CA SER A 552 -3.67 -1.69 -71.77
C SER A 552 -4.50 -2.84 -71.20
N PRO A 553 -5.73 -2.60 -70.71
CA PRO A 553 -6.65 -3.68 -70.33
C PRO A 553 -6.79 -4.78 -71.38
N LEU A 554 -6.79 -4.44 -72.68
CA LEU A 554 -6.87 -5.42 -73.77
C LEU A 554 -5.57 -6.26 -73.88
N HIS A 555 -4.39 -5.64 -73.71
CA HIS A 555 -3.14 -6.39 -73.65
C HIS A 555 -3.13 -7.36 -72.47
N CYS A 556 -3.60 -6.94 -71.29
CA CYS A 556 -3.73 -7.80 -70.11
C CYS A 556 -4.69 -8.98 -70.34
N ALA A 557 -5.85 -8.74 -70.99
CA ALA A 557 -6.79 -9.80 -71.34
C ALA A 557 -6.19 -10.81 -72.34
N ALA A 558 -5.42 -10.33 -73.33
CA ALA A 558 -4.72 -11.19 -74.28
C ALA A 558 -3.64 -12.05 -73.58
N LEU A 559 -2.89 -11.48 -72.64
CA LEU A 559 -1.94 -12.23 -71.81
C LEU A 559 -2.63 -13.32 -70.99
N PHE A 560 -3.78 -13.02 -70.37
CA PHE A 560 -4.62 -14.02 -69.71
C PHE A 560 -5.04 -15.13 -70.69
N GLY A 561 -5.37 -14.78 -71.94
CA GLY A 561 -5.77 -15.72 -72.98
C GLY A 561 -4.74 -16.81 -73.30
N PHE A 562 -3.44 -16.53 -73.17
CA PHE A 562 -2.39 -17.54 -73.38
C PHE A 562 -2.33 -18.60 -72.28
N ILE A 563 -2.83 -18.29 -71.09
CA ILE A 563 -2.86 -19.22 -69.94
C ILE A 563 -4.27 -19.74 -69.64
N ALA A 564 -5.30 -19.14 -70.23
CA ALA A 564 -6.70 -19.47 -69.98
C ALA A 564 -7.09 -20.83 -70.61
N ARG A 565 -7.74 -21.68 -69.82
CA ARG A 565 -8.37 -22.92 -70.31
C ARG A 565 -9.87 -22.76 -70.57
N ASP A 566 -10.46 -21.68 -70.07
CA ASP A 566 -11.89 -21.39 -70.13
C ASP A 566 -12.17 -20.41 -71.29
N LYS A 567 -12.47 -20.99 -72.46
CA LYS A 567 -12.76 -20.23 -73.68
C LYS A 567 -13.99 -19.31 -73.52
N PRO A 568 -15.14 -19.75 -72.99
CA PRO A 568 -16.29 -18.86 -72.76
C PRO A 568 -15.93 -17.63 -71.93
N ARG A 569 -15.19 -17.81 -70.84
CA ARG A 569 -14.79 -16.69 -69.97
C ARG A 569 -13.85 -15.70 -70.66
N LEU A 570 -12.92 -16.21 -71.47
CA LEU A 570 -12.02 -15.36 -72.26
C LEU A 570 -12.77 -14.56 -73.33
N VAL A 571 -13.70 -15.22 -74.04
CA VAL A 571 -14.55 -14.56 -75.05
C VAL A 571 -15.40 -13.47 -74.40
N ALA A 572 -16.06 -13.78 -73.28
CA ALA A 572 -16.84 -12.79 -72.53
C ALA A 572 -16.00 -11.59 -72.10
N LEU A 573 -14.74 -11.80 -71.68
CA LEU A 573 -13.85 -10.69 -71.32
C LEU A 573 -13.49 -9.83 -72.53
N PHE A 574 -13.18 -10.43 -73.68
CA PHE A 574 -12.91 -9.68 -74.91
C PHE A 574 -14.13 -8.91 -75.38
N ASP A 575 -15.31 -9.54 -75.37
CA ASP A 575 -16.56 -8.88 -75.74
C ASP A 575 -16.81 -7.67 -74.81
N THR A 576 -16.65 -7.85 -73.49
CA THR A 576 -16.77 -6.76 -72.52
C THR A 576 -15.81 -5.59 -72.79
N LEU A 577 -14.56 -5.86 -73.15
CA LEU A 577 -13.55 -4.82 -73.38
C LEU A 577 -13.64 -4.16 -74.76
N LEU A 578 -14.10 -4.88 -75.79
CA LEU A 578 -14.18 -4.37 -77.16
C LEU A 578 -15.50 -3.66 -77.47
N LEU A 579 -16.55 -3.93 -76.70
CA LEU A 579 -17.87 -3.31 -76.84
C LEU A 579 -18.09 -2.10 -75.93
N ALA A 580 -17.23 -1.88 -74.95
CA ALA A 580 -17.22 -0.70 -74.09
C ALA A 580 -16.53 0.48 -74.79
#